data_AF-A0A415J8V5-F1
#
_entry.id   AF-A0A415J8V5-F1
#
_cell.length_a   1.000
_cell.length_b   1.000
_cell.length_c   1.000
_cell.angle_alpha   90.00
_cell.angle_beta   90.00
_cell.angle_gamma   90.00
#
_symmetry.space_group_name_H-M   'P 1'
#
loop_
_entity.id
_entity.type
_entity.pdbx_description
1 polymer ?
#
loop_
_entity_poly.entity_id
_entity_poly.type
_entity_poly.pdbx_seq_one_letter_code
_entity_poly.pdbx_strand_id
1 'polypeptide(L)'
;MGKMKKSNIACMYIFLLLIGALANLTTEETAQSSGGQPAVIPDEAIRLRILANSDSGSDQSVKRKIRDEVNKQITKWVENLTSVEEARQVIRSKLPEIQEVAMDVMKRENVRQSVSVRFDRVSFPTKLYGNMVYPAGEYEAVLITLGKGEGANWWCVLFPPLCFLDFSNGEAVKSPEDEQTAAGEDRREEKTDAADETVSGIDKDKEDKEVKFFLVEWITGLFS
;
A
#
# COMPACT_ATOMS: atom_id res chain seq x y z
N MET A 1 -62.55 -4.89 32.57
CA MET A 1 -61.72 -5.16 31.37
C MET A 1 -62.56 -4.93 30.10
N GLY A 2 -62.42 -3.79 29.44
CA GLY A 2 -63.14 -3.51 28.18
C GLY A 2 -62.55 -4.30 27.02
N LYS A 3 -63.39 -4.97 26.21
CA LYS A 3 -62.97 -5.67 24.99
C LYS A 3 -62.42 -4.64 24.00
N MET A 4 -61.10 -4.58 23.83
CA MET A 4 -60.46 -3.80 22.78
C MET A 4 -60.91 -4.34 21.41
N LYS A 5 -61.41 -3.46 20.55
CA LYS A 5 -61.82 -3.81 19.18
C LYS A 5 -60.58 -4.31 18.43
N LYS A 6 -60.73 -5.35 17.59
CA LYS A 6 -59.62 -5.95 16.82
C LYS A 6 -58.83 -4.91 16.01
N SER A 7 -59.49 -3.87 15.54
CA SER A 7 -58.86 -2.72 14.86
C SER A 7 -57.88 -1.95 15.77
N ASN A 8 -58.20 -1.78 17.05
CA ASN A 8 -57.33 -1.10 18.01
C ASN A 8 -56.11 -1.94 18.38
N ILE A 9 -56.27 -3.27 18.37
CA ILE A 9 -55.14 -4.21 18.55
C ILE A 9 -54.21 -4.13 17.34
N ALA A 10 -54.75 -4.08 16.11
CA ALA A 10 -53.96 -3.91 14.90
C ALA A 10 -53.19 -2.58 14.88
N CYS A 11 -53.83 -1.46 15.25
CA CYS A 11 -53.15 -0.16 15.35
C CYS A 11 -52.04 -0.16 16.41
N MET A 12 -52.23 -0.85 17.54
CA MET A 12 -51.20 -0.98 18.57
C MET A 12 -49.97 -1.75 18.06
N TYR A 13 -50.16 -2.83 17.30
CA TYR A 13 -49.05 -3.58 16.69
C TYR A 13 -48.31 -2.76 15.63
N ILE A 14 -49.02 -2.01 14.80
CA ILE A 14 -48.40 -1.12 13.80
C ILE A 14 -47.56 -0.03 14.49
N PHE A 15 -48.07 0.53 15.58
CA PHE A 15 -47.35 1.53 16.36
C PHE A 15 -46.12 0.95 17.06
N LEU A 16 -46.20 -0.28 17.60
CA LEU A 16 -45.06 -1.00 18.17
C LEU A 16 -43.99 -1.31 17.12
N LEU A 17 -44.38 -1.71 15.91
CA LEU A 17 -43.47 -1.95 14.80
C LEU A 17 -42.81 -0.66 14.30
N LEU A 18 -43.55 0.45 14.25
CA LEU A 18 -43.02 1.77 13.91
C LEU A 18 -42.03 2.28 14.97
N ILE A 19 -42.31 2.10 16.26
CA ILE A 19 -41.38 2.46 17.33
C ILE A 19 -40.11 1.60 17.26
N GLY A 20 -40.25 0.29 16.99
CA GLY A 20 -39.10 -0.59 16.78
C GLY A 20 -38.25 -0.18 15.56
N ALA A 21 -38.89 0.22 14.46
CA ALA A 21 -38.20 0.73 13.27
C ALA A 21 -37.49 2.08 13.54
N LEU A 22 -38.12 2.98 14.31
CA LEU A 22 -37.53 4.26 14.70
C LEU A 22 -36.40 4.11 15.73
N ALA A 23 -36.46 3.11 16.62
CA ALA A 23 -35.39 2.82 17.56
C ALA A 23 -34.08 2.41 16.86
N ASN A 24 -34.17 1.71 15.72
CA ASN A 24 -33.03 1.38 14.85
C ASN A 24 -32.49 2.60 14.07
N LEU A 25 -33.26 3.69 13.94
CA LEU A 25 -32.83 4.94 13.32
C LEU A 25 -32.12 5.87 14.31
N THR A 26 -32.31 5.67 15.61
CA THR A 26 -31.67 6.46 16.69
C THR A 26 -30.46 5.78 17.32
N THR A 27 -30.25 4.49 17.05
CA THR A 27 -28.96 3.85 17.30
C THR A 27 -28.01 4.25 16.19
N GLU A 28 -27.40 5.42 16.35
CA GLU A 28 -26.04 5.60 15.85
C GLU A 28 -25.21 4.55 16.57
N GLU A 29 -25.07 3.37 15.96
CA GLU A 29 -23.91 2.56 16.26
C GLU A 29 -22.73 3.46 15.94
N THR A 30 -22.02 3.90 16.99
CA THR A 30 -20.62 4.26 16.90
C THR A 30 -19.83 3.00 16.54
N ALA A 31 -20.15 2.40 15.39
CA ALA A 31 -19.17 1.75 14.58
C ALA A 31 -18.17 2.86 14.29
N GLN A 32 -17.02 2.78 14.94
CA GLN A 32 -15.78 3.38 14.47
C GLN A 32 -15.42 2.73 13.12
N SER A 33 -16.28 2.92 12.14
CA SER A 33 -15.93 2.89 10.74
C SER A 33 -15.14 4.17 10.55
N SER A 34 -13.81 4.05 10.68
CA SER A 34 -12.87 5.07 10.24
C SER A 34 -13.01 5.27 8.72
N GLY A 35 -14.13 5.81 8.27
CA GLY A 35 -14.24 6.60 7.05
C GLY A 35 -13.66 7.98 7.32
N GLY A 36 -12.47 8.02 7.92
CA GLY A 36 -11.75 9.24 8.20
C GLY A 36 -11.49 9.95 6.89
N GLN A 37 -11.71 11.26 6.87
CA GLN A 37 -11.19 12.14 5.82
C GLN A 37 -9.75 11.73 5.51
N PRO A 38 -9.33 11.66 4.23
CA PRO A 38 -7.96 11.28 3.89
C PRO A 38 -7.00 12.13 4.70
N ALA A 39 -6.22 11.50 5.59
CA ALA A 39 -5.22 12.22 6.37
C ALA A 39 -4.21 12.79 5.36
N VAL A 40 -4.28 14.10 5.13
CA VAL A 40 -3.35 14.80 4.25
C VAL A 40 -1.99 14.74 4.92
N ILE A 41 -1.01 14.16 4.23
CA ILE A 41 0.37 14.08 4.70
C ILE A 41 0.98 15.47 4.47
N PRO A 42 1.41 16.18 5.53
CA PRO A 42 2.10 17.46 5.37
C PRO A 42 3.41 17.28 4.60
N ASP A 43 3.87 18.33 3.91
CA ASP A 43 5.17 18.29 3.22
C ASP A 43 6.33 18.02 4.20
N GLU A 44 6.22 18.61 5.39
CA GLU A 44 7.16 18.48 6.51
C GLU A 44 7.06 17.15 7.26
N ALA A 45 6.23 16.21 6.79
CA ALA A 45 6.09 14.90 7.42
C ALA A 45 7.42 14.14 7.47
N ILE A 46 7.67 13.49 8.60
CA ILE A 46 8.83 12.62 8.79
C ILE A 46 8.45 11.23 8.29
N ARG A 47 9.22 10.69 7.35
CA ARG A 47 8.94 9.42 6.68
C ARG A 47 9.85 8.28 7.20
N LEU A 48 9.51 7.05 6.84
CA LEU A 48 10.34 5.85 7.06
C LEU A 48 10.62 5.20 5.72
N ARG A 49 11.88 4.86 5.48
CA ARG A 49 12.32 4.02 4.37
C ARG A 49 13.11 2.83 4.90
N ILE A 50 12.75 1.61 4.49
CA ILE A 50 13.50 0.40 4.83
C ILE A 50 13.95 -0.32 3.57
N LEU A 51 15.26 -0.53 3.42
CA LEU A 51 15.87 -1.33 2.37
C LEU A 51 16.15 -2.73 2.92
N ALA A 52 15.55 -3.75 2.31
CA ALA A 52 15.88 -5.14 2.61
C ALA A 52 17.25 -5.52 2.05
N ASN A 53 17.86 -6.56 2.60
CA ASN A 53 19.11 -7.08 2.07
C ASN A 53 18.97 -7.63 0.64
N SER A 54 17.87 -8.33 0.33
CA SER A 54 17.52 -8.84 -1.00
C SER A 54 15.99 -8.94 -1.19
N ASP A 55 15.56 -9.36 -2.39
CA ASP A 55 14.15 -9.65 -2.71
C ASP A 55 13.66 -11.04 -2.27
N SER A 56 14.51 -11.82 -1.58
CA SER A 56 14.08 -13.12 -1.07
C SER A 56 12.91 -13.00 -0.09
N GLY A 57 12.00 -13.98 -0.10
CA GLY A 57 10.84 -13.97 0.80
C GLY A 57 11.21 -13.87 2.29
N SER A 58 12.36 -14.41 2.69
CA SER A 58 12.91 -14.30 4.04
C SER A 58 13.30 -12.86 4.37
N ASP A 59 14.11 -12.19 3.54
CA ASP A 59 14.52 -10.80 3.76
C ASP A 59 13.33 -9.84 3.75
N GLN A 60 12.36 -10.07 2.86
CA GLN A 60 11.13 -9.28 2.82
C GLN A 60 10.26 -9.49 4.07
N SER A 61 10.24 -10.70 4.63
CA SER A 61 9.55 -10.99 5.89
C SER A 61 10.19 -10.30 7.08
N VAL A 62 11.52 -10.37 7.19
CA VAL A 62 12.28 -9.67 8.24
C VAL A 62 12.05 -8.15 8.16
N LYS A 63 12.09 -7.56 6.96
CA LYS A 63 11.78 -6.14 6.75
C LYS A 63 10.39 -5.76 7.31
N ARG A 64 9.36 -6.56 7.05
CA ARG A 64 7.99 -6.30 7.56
C ARG A 64 7.93 -6.35 9.08
N LYS A 65 8.60 -7.33 9.70
CA LYS A 65 8.67 -7.43 11.17
C LYS A 65 9.41 -6.24 11.79
N ILE A 66 10.52 -5.81 11.17
CA ILE A 66 11.25 -4.61 11.60
C ILE A 66 10.37 -3.38 11.48
N ARG A 67 9.68 -3.19 10.34
CA ARG A 67 8.71 -2.11 10.14
C ARG A 67 7.70 -2.07 11.29
N ASP A 68 7.08 -3.20 11.62
CA ASP A 68 6.00 -3.25 12.61
C ASP A 68 6.49 -2.83 14.00
N GLU A 69 7.64 -3.35 14.44
CA GLU A 69 8.18 -3.02 15.76
C GLU A 69 8.75 -1.61 15.84
N VAL A 70 9.44 -1.15 14.79
CA VAL A 70 9.94 0.23 14.71
C VAL A 70 8.77 1.22 14.73
N ASN A 71 7.75 0.98 13.90
CA ASN A 71 6.56 1.82 13.86
C ASN A 71 5.85 1.87 15.21
N LYS A 72 5.66 0.72 15.86
CA LYS A 72 5.06 0.64 17.19
C LYS A 72 5.81 1.47 18.23
N GLN A 73 7.14 1.46 18.21
CA GLN A 73 7.96 2.24 19.15
C GLN A 73 7.90 3.73 18.84
N ILE A 74 8.05 4.11 17.58
CA ILE A 74 8.02 5.52 17.16
C ILE A 74 6.65 6.14 17.45
N THR A 75 5.55 5.46 17.13
CA THR A 75 4.20 5.94 17.42
C THR A 75 4.04 6.31 18.90
N LYS A 76 4.54 5.49 19.83
CA LYS A 76 4.50 5.81 21.27
C LYS A 76 5.29 7.06 21.64
N TRP A 77 6.44 7.28 21.00
CA TRP A 77 7.27 8.44 21.27
C TRP A 77 6.65 9.73 20.76
N VAL A 78 5.89 9.65 19.67
CA VAL A 78 5.32 10.82 18.99
C VAL A 78 3.82 11.02 19.23
N GLU A 79 3.14 10.11 19.93
CA GLU A 79 1.68 10.09 20.14
C GLU A 79 1.14 11.40 20.70
N ASN A 80 1.86 12.02 21.64
CA ASN A 80 1.44 13.25 22.31
C ASN A 80 2.10 14.51 21.72
N LEU A 81 2.88 14.38 20.64
CA LEU A 81 3.58 15.49 20.02
C LEU A 81 2.67 16.18 19.01
N THR A 82 2.69 17.51 19.04
CA THR A 82 1.89 18.35 18.13
C THR A 82 2.75 19.15 17.15
N SER A 83 4.07 19.15 17.35
CA SER A 83 5.04 19.87 16.51
C SER A 83 5.96 18.89 15.76
N VAL A 84 6.18 19.18 14.48
CA VAL A 84 7.14 18.45 13.64
C VAL A 84 8.56 18.64 14.15
N GLU A 85 8.91 19.80 14.68
CA GLU A 85 10.22 20.13 15.25
C GLU A 85 10.54 19.26 16.45
N GLU A 86 9.56 19.11 17.35
CA GLU A 86 9.69 18.25 18.52
C GLU A 86 9.80 16.78 18.10
N ALA A 87 8.95 16.34 17.16
CA ALA A 87 9.04 14.99 16.61
C ALA A 87 10.41 14.71 15.95
N ARG A 88 10.96 15.68 15.22
CA ARG A 88 12.28 15.61 14.60
C ARG A 88 13.38 15.44 15.64
N GLN A 89 13.33 16.20 16.73
CA GLN A 89 14.29 16.10 17.83
C GLN A 89 14.20 14.75 18.53
N VAL A 90 12.99 14.30 18.86
CA VAL A 90 12.75 13.01 19.52
C VAL A 90 13.25 11.87 18.64
N ILE A 91 12.81 11.79 17.38
CA ILE A 91 13.20 10.71 16.46
C ILE A 91 14.72 10.68 16.25
N ARG A 92 15.38 11.84 16.08
CA ARG A 92 16.84 11.90 15.96
C ARG A 92 17.56 11.42 17.21
N SER A 93 17.05 11.76 18.40
CA SER A 93 17.62 11.30 19.67
C SER A 93 17.46 9.79 19.87
N LYS A 94 16.47 9.18 19.19
CA LYS A 94 16.09 7.77 19.31
C LYS A 94 16.57 6.85 18.19
N LEU A 95 17.44 7.34 17.30
CA LEU A 95 18.04 6.51 16.25
C LEU A 95 18.79 5.27 16.79
N PRO A 96 19.54 5.35 17.92
CA PRO A 96 20.16 4.17 18.52
C PRO A 96 19.12 3.11 18.91
N GLU A 97 18.03 3.51 19.57
CA GLU A 97 16.96 2.59 19.95
C GLU A 97 16.24 1.98 18.74
N ILE A 98 16.07 2.73 17.65
CA ILE A 98 15.53 2.17 16.38
C ILE A 98 16.47 1.09 15.82
N GLN A 99 17.78 1.32 15.88
CA GLN A 99 18.76 0.34 15.43
C GLN A 99 18.74 -0.92 16.32
N GLU A 100 18.66 -0.76 17.63
CA GLU A 100 18.53 -1.88 18.58
C GLU A 100 17.28 -2.71 18.31
N VAL A 101 16.12 -2.08 18.09
CA VAL A 101 14.87 -2.77 17.75
C VAL A 101 15.03 -3.61 16.47
N ALA A 102 15.65 -3.05 15.43
CA ALA A 102 15.90 -3.77 14.18
C ALA A 102 16.85 -4.98 14.39
N MET A 103 17.91 -4.79 15.20
CA MET A 103 18.85 -5.86 15.54
C MET A 103 18.18 -6.97 16.37
N ASP A 104 17.31 -6.62 17.31
CA ASP A 104 16.56 -7.58 18.13
C ASP A 104 15.58 -8.42 17.30
N VAL A 105 14.91 -7.81 16.32
CA VAL A 105 14.09 -8.56 15.35
C VAL A 105 14.95 -9.54 14.59
N MET A 106 16.09 -9.11 14.01
CA MET A 106 16.97 -10.02 13.27
C MET A 106 17.49 -11.18 14.13
N LYS A 107 17.82 -10.91 15.39
CA LYS A 107 18.23 -11.94 16.35
C LYS A 107 17.11 -12.96 16.60
N ARG A 108 15.86 -12.51 16.78
CA ARG A 108 14.69 -13.40 16.94
C ARG A 108 14.42 -14.26 15.71
N GLU A 109 14.65 -13.69 14.53
CA GLU A 109 14.50 -14.38 13.24
C GLU A 109 15.71 -15.24 12.86
N ASN A 110 16.74 -15.30 13.73
CA ASN A 110 18.00 -16.01 13.49
C ASN A 110 18.72 -15.59 12.20
N VAL A 111 18.60 -14.30 11.84
CA VAL A 111 19.24 -13.68 10.67
C VAL A 111 20.44 -12.86 11.13
N ARG A 112 21.57 -13.01 10.43
CA ARG A 112 22.81 -12.26 10.70
C ARG A 112 23.13 -11.35 9.53
N GLN A 113 22.69 -10.10 9.63
CA GLN A 113 22.95 -9.05 8.65
C GLN A 113 23.33 -7.76 9.39
N SER A 114 24.03 -6.85 8.71
CA SER A 114 24.28 -5.51 9.25
C SER A 114 23.00 -4.68 9.28
N VAL A 115 22.86 -3.79 10.26
CA VAL A 115 21.85 -2.73 10.28
C VAL A 115 22.55 -1.40 10.24
N SER A 116 22.08 -0.50 9.38
CA SER A 116 22.39 0.92 9.45
C SER A 116 21.11 1.72 9.58
N VAL A 117 21.04 2.62 10.56
CA VAL A 117 19.94 3.55 10.74
C VAL A 117 20.47 4.98 10.68
N ARG A 118 19.85 5.83 9.86
CA ARG A 118 20.17 7.26 9.78
C ARG A 118 18.93 8.11 9.55
N PHE A 119 18.99 9.37 9.95
CA PHE A 119 17.98 10.38 9.64
C PHE A 119 18.55 11.33 8.59
N ASP A 120 17.96 11.39 7.40
CA ASP A 120 18.47 12.19 6.29
C ASP A 120 17.36 12.55 5.30
N ARG A 121 17.67 13.39 4.30
CA ARG A 121 16.85 13.51 3.10
C ARG A 121 17.12 12.33 2.18
N VAL A 122 16.08 11.61 1.80
CA VAL A 122 16.19 10.45 0.91
C VAL A 122 15.13 10.49 -0.18
N SER A 123 15.48 9.92 -1.32
CA SER A 123 14.59 9.80 -2.48
C SER A 123 13.38 8.91 -2.18
N PHE A 124 12.20 9.42 -2.50
CA PHE A 124 10.95 8.66 -2.57
C PHE A 124 10.41 8.74 -4.01
N PRO A 125 9.89 7.63 -4.55
CA PRO A 125 9.15 7.67 -5.81
C PRO A 125 7.76 8.29 -5.58
N THR A 126 7.05 8.60 -6.66
CA THR A 126 5.64 9.00 -6.59
C THR A 126 4.82 7.92 -5.87
N LYS A 127 4.01 8.33 -4.88
CA LYS A 127 3.17 7.46 -4.08
C LYS A 127 1.72 7.89 -4.12
N LEU A 128 0.82 6.92 -4.24
CA LEU A 128 -0.60 7.10 -4.01
C LEU A 128 -0.91 6.73 -2.56
N TYR A 129 -1.47 7.66 -1.79
CA TYR A 129 -1.96 7.40 -0.45
C TYR A 129 -3.41 7.86 -0.34
N GLY A 130 -4.31 6.91 -0.09
CA GLY A 130 -5.75 7.15 -0.18
C GLY A 130 -6.14 7.54 -1.60
N ASN A 131 -6.72 8.73 -1.76
CA ASN A 131 -7.12 9.30 -3.05
C ASN A 131 -6.16 10.42 -3.53
N MET A 132 -4.99 10.58 -2.90
CA MET A 132 -4.03 11.63 -3.23
C MET A 132 -2.71 11.08 -3.75
N VAL A 133 -2.16 11.77 -4.74
CA VAL A 133 -0.85 11.50 -5.32
C VAL A 133 0.18 12.42 -4.70
N TYR A 134 1.26 11.83 -4.20
CA TYR A 134 2.43 12.53 -3.66
C TYR A 134 3.57 12.33 -4.65
N PRO A 135 4.17 13.41 -5.19
CA PRO A 135 5.18 13.32 -6.23
C PRO A 135 6.49 12.69 -5.74
N ALA A 136 7.33 12.25 -6.68
CA ALA A 136 8.69 11.85 -6.38
C ALA A 136 9.53 13.04 -5.88
N GLY A 137 10.48 12.80 -4.99
CA GLY A 137 11.32 13.85 -4.43
C GLY A 137 12.19 13.40 -3.25
N GLU A 138 12.94 14.34 -2.70
CA GLU A 138 13.79 14.14 -1.51
C GLU A 138 13.06 14.58 -0.25
N TYR A 139 12.85 13.68 0.69
CA TYR A 139 12.07 13.93 1.91
C TYR A 139 12.84 13.54 3.18
N GLU A 140 12.56 14.21 4.29
CA GLU A 140 13.10 13.82 5.60
C GLU A 140 12.59 12.43 5.98
N ALA A 141 13.52 11.50 6.20
CA ALA A 141 13.18 10.15 6.58
C ALA A 141 14.20 9.51 7.51
N VAL A 142 13.70 8.59 8.33
CA VAL A 142 14.53 7.54 8.92
C VAL A 142 14.77 6.49 7.83
N LEU A 143 16.03 6.29 7.45
CA LEU A 143 16.46 5.23 6.53
C LEU A 143 17.07 4.08 7.32
N ILE A 144 16.45 2.91 7.21
CA ILE A 144 16.96 1.65 7.74
C ILE A 144 17.46 0.81 6.56
N THR A 145 18.73 0.43 6.58
CA THR A 145 19.34 -0.44 5.56
C THR A 145 19.76 -1.75 6.19
N LEU A 146 19.25 -2.86 5.66
CA LEU A 146 19.56 -4.21 6.10
C LEU A 146 20.57 -4.84 5.14
N GLY A 147 21.66 -5.38 5.67
CA GLY A 147 22.71 -6.02 4.87
C GLY A 147 23.24 -5.08 3.77
N LYS A 148 23.15 -5.54 2.52
CA LYS A 148 23.56 -4.76 1.33
C LYS A 148 22.54 -3.70 0.89
N GLY A 149 21.29 -3.80 1.32
CA GLY A 149 20.23 -2.87 0.90
C GLY A 149 19.80 -3.00 -0.56
N GLU A 150 19.99 -4.17 -1.19
CA GLU A 150 19.70 -4.41 -2.61
C GLU A 150 18.24 -4.86 -2.85
N GLY A 151 17.49 -5.16 -1.79
CA GLY A 151 16.12 -5.64 -1.89
C GLY A 151 15.08 -4.52 -1.98
N ALA A 152 13.83 -4.95 -2.14
CA ALA A 152 12.69 -4.07 -2.27
C ALA A 152 12.57 -3.14 -1.07
N ASN A 153 12.15 -1.92 -1.37
CA ASN A 153 11.98 -0.86 -0.40
C ASN A 153 10.67 -1.04 0.38
N TRP A 154 10.58 -0.39 1.52
CA TRP A 154 9.33 -0.10 2.22
C TRP A 154 9.29 1.40 2.48
N TRP A 155 8.14 2.05 2.26
CA TRP A 155 7.94 3.47 2.49
C TRP A 155 6.67 3.68 3.32
N CYS A 156 6.74 4.51 4.37
CA CYS A 156 5.55 5.02 5.04
C CYS A 156 5.85 6.36 5.75
N VAL A 157 4.85 6.91 6.45
CA VAL A 157 4.97 8.16 7.21
C VAL A 157 4.99 7.85 8.71
N LEU A 158 6.00 8.38 9.42
CA LEU A 158 6.19 8.23 10.86
C LEU A 158 5.53 9.34 11.68
N PHE A 159 5.53 10.56 11.17
CA PHE A 159 4.90 11.70 11.82
C PHE A 159 4.20 12.60 10.79
N PRO A 160 2.87 12.77 10.87
CA PRO A 160 1.95 12.04 11.76
C PRO A 160 1.98 10.51 11.52
N PRO A 161 1.69 9.67 12.53
CA PRO A 161 1.90 8.21 12.46
C PRO A 161 0.87 7.53 11.55
N LEU A 162 1.14 7.52 10.24
CA LEU A 162 0.25 6.97 9.20
C LEU A 162 0.78 5.66 8.60
N CYS A 163 1.71 4.99 9.27
CA CYS A 163 2.31 3.74 8.80
C CYS A 163 1.40 2.49 8.92
N PHE A 164 0.15 2.66 9.40
CA PHE A 164 -0.84 1.59 9.52
C PHE A 164 -1.70 1.42 8.27
N LEU A 165 -1.66 2.40 7.36
CA LEU A 165 -2.46 2.35 6.15
C LEU A 165 -1.90 1.24 5.26
N ASP A 166 -2.68 0.16 5.11
CA ASP A 166 -2.33 -1.02 4.33
C ASP A 166 -2.45 -0.70 2.83
N PHE A 167 -1.44 -0.03 2.30
CA PHE A 167 -1.32 0.35 0.90
C PHE A 167 -0.81 -0.82 0.07
N SER A 168 -1.55 -1.93 0.08
CA SER A 168 -1.33 -3.02 -0.87
C SER A 168 -1.39 -2.44 -2.29
N ASN A 169 -0.21 -2.26 -2.88
CA ASN A 169 0.06 -1.78 -4.23
C ASN A 169 -0.48 -0.38 -4.57
N GLY A 170 0.13 0.65 -3.98
CA GLY A 170 0.30 1.91 -4.70
C GLY A 170 1.24 1.67 -5.88
N GLU A 171 0.68 1.21 -7.00
CA GLU A 171 1.38 1.04 -8.27
C GLU A 171 2.14 2.35 -8.56
N ALA A 172 3.45 2.25 -8.68
CA ALA A 172 4.25 3.38 -9.09
C ALA A 172 3.72 3.80 -10.47
N VAL A 173 3.12 4.99 -10.54
CA VAL A 173 2.74 5.57 -11.82
C VAL A 173 4.05 5.78 -12.57
N LYS A 174 4.33 4.90 -13.54
CA LYS A 174 5.49 5.05 -14.42
C LYS A 174 5.36 6.42 -15.07
N SER A 175 6.34 7.27 -14.83
CA SER A 175 6.43 8.54 -15.54
C SER A 175 6.95 8.25 -16.95
N PRO A 176 6.45 8.93 -18.00
CA PRO A 176 6.78 8.62 -19.40
C PRO A 176 8.25 8.90 -19.80
N GLU A 177 9.16 9.11 -18.86
CA GLU A 177 10.54 9.55 -19.12
C GLU A 177 11.59 8.43 -18.96
N ASP A 178 11.23 7.24 -18.48
CA ASP A 178 12.18 6.15 -18.17
C ASP A 178 12.32 5.05 -19.26
N GLU A 179 11.80 5.24 -20.48
CA GLU A 179 11.87 4.23 -21.55
C GLU A 179 12.96 4.45 -22.62
N GLN A 180 13.94 5.32 -22.37
CA GLN A 180 15.06 5.48 -23.31
C GLN A 180 16.40 5.49 -22.59
N THR A 181 16.88 4.29 -22.25
CA THR A 181 18.27 3.83 -22.49
C THR A 181 18.49 2.48 -21.79
N ALA A 182 18.39 1.37 -22.52
CA ALA A 182 19.20 0.14 -22.36
C ALA A 182 18.60 -1.01 -23.18
N ALA A 183 18.69 -0.92 -24.51
CA ALA A 183 18.65 -2.09 -25.38
C ALA A 183 19.96 -2.09 -26.17
N GLY A 184 20.90 -2.91 -25.72
CA GLY A 184 22.24 -3.05 -26.31
C GLY A 184 22.87 -4.33 -25.82
N GLU A 185 22.18 -5.46 -26.00
CA GLU A 185 22.76 -6.79 -25.83
C GLU A 185 23.39 -7.25 -27.16
N ASP A 186 24.72 -7.30 -27.11
CA ASP A 186 25.59 -8.39 -27.53
C ASP A 186 25.13 -9.29 -28.70
N ARG A 187 25.83 -9.15 -29.83
CA ARG A 187 25.78 -10.09 -30.96
C ARG A 187 27.20 -10.57 -31.21
N ARG A 188 27.52 -11.77 -30.72
CA ARG A 188 28.63 -12.59 -31.24
C ARG A 188 28.06 -13.77 -32.01
N GLU A 189 28.58 -13.87 -33.23
CA GLU A 189 28.23 -14.79 -34.30
C GLU A 189 28.75 -16.20 -33.99
N GLU A 190 27.93 -17.21 -34.26
CA GLU A 190 28.42 -18.51 -34.69
C GLU A 190 27.59 -18.98 -35.89
N LYS A 191 28.32 -19.36 -36.94
CA LYS A 191 27.89 -19.56 -38.31
C LYS A 191 28.11 -21.02 -38.65
N THR A 192 27.08 -21.73 -39.10
CA THR A 192 27.25 -22.95 -39.91
C THR A 192 26.12 -23.05 -40.93
N ASP A 193 26.54 -23.23 -42.18
CA ASP A 193 25.81 -23.19 -43.43
C ASP A 193 25.05 -24.49 -43.77
N ALA A 194 23.96 -24.37 -44.56
CA ALA A 194 23.50 -25.24 -45.67
C ALA A 194 21.97 -24.99 -45.89
N ALA A 195 21.57 -24.25 -46.94
CA ALA A 195 21.08 -24.75 -48.25
C ALA A 195 19.72 -25.50 -48.11
N ASP A 196 18.63 -25.26 -48.85
CA ASP A 196 18.36 -24.62 -50.14
C ASP A 196 16.81 -24.48 -50.30
N GLU A 197 16.39 -23.73 -51.32
CA GLU A 197 15.10 -23.71 -52.04
C GLU A 197 13.96 -22.72 -51.68
N THR A 198 13.99 -21.59 -52.40
CA THR A 198 12.98 -20.97 -53.29
C THR A 198 11.45 -21.02 -53.03
N VAL A 199 10.91 -19.83 -52.73
CA VAL A 199 9.79 -19.08 -53.38
C VAL A 199 8.41 -19.74 -53.61
N SER A 200 7.37 -19.21 -52.96
CA SER A 200 6.28 -18.39 -53.57
C SER A 200 5.13 -18.13 -52.58
N GLY A 201 4.43 -16.99 -52.71
CA GLY A 201 3.11 -16.79 -52.12
C GLY A 201 2.91 -15.46 -51.39
N ILE A 202 2.51 -14.44 -52.13
CA ILE A 202 1.83 -13.25 -51.61
C ILE A 202 0.44 -13.70 -51.16
N ASP A 203 0.01 -13.38 -49.93
CA ASP A 203 -1.33 -12.84 -49.73
C ASP A 203 -1.46 -12.04 -48.43
N LYS A 204 -2.15 -10.92 -48.58
CA LYS A 204 -2.64 -10.06 -47.51
C LYS A 204 -3.79 -10.80 -46.82
N ASP A 205 -3.90 -10.73 -45.50
CA ASP A 205 -5.19 -10.47 -44.89
C ASP A 205 -5.05 -9.86 -43.49
N LYS A 206 -5.79 -8.76 -43.31
CA LYS A 206 -6.07 -8.12 -42.04
C LYS A 206 -7.22 -8.91 -41.41
N GLU A 207 -6.98 -9.54 -40.27
CA GLU A 207 -8.04 -10.15 -39.49
C GLU A 207 -8.38 -9.22 -38.30
N ASP A 208 -9.45 -8.45 -38.49
CA ASP A 208 -10.15 -7.75 -37.41
C ASP A 208 -10.75 -8.80 -36.48
N LYS A 209 -10.14 -9.01 -35.31
CA LYS A 209 -10.69 -9.89 -34.28
C LYS A 209 -11.81 -9.18 -33.53
N GLU A 210 -13.05 -9.47 -33.91
CA GLU A 210 -14.23 -9.14 -33.11
C GLU A 210 -14.17 -9.87 -31.76
N VAL A 211 -14.00 -9.10 -30.67
CA VAL A 211 -14.04 -9.63 -29.31
C VAL A 211 -15.50 -9.71 -28.89
N LYS A 212 -16.07 -10.92 -28.90
CA LYS A 212 -17.39 -11.19 -28.32
C LYS A 212 -17.29 -11.13 -26.79
N PHE A 213 -17.91 -10.10 -26.21
CA PHE A 213 -17.98 -9.91 -24.77
C PHE A 213 -19.03 -10.84 -24.17
N PHE A 214 -18.56 -11.93 -23.59
CA PHE A 214 -19.32 -12.94 -22.84
C PHE A 214 -20.25 -12.36 -21.75
N LEU A 215 -19.95 -11.16 -21.22
CA LEU A 215 -20.77 -10.47 -20.22
C LEU A 215 -22.08 -9.87 -20.78
N VAL A 216 -22.10 -9.52 -22.06
CA VAL A 216 -23.27 -8.89 -22.69
C VAL A 216 -24.38 -9.93 -22.91
N GLU A 217 -24.03 -11.15 -23.34
CA GLU A 217 -25.01 -12.24 -23.51
C GLU A 217 -25.63 -12.68 -22.16
N TRP A 218 -24.83 -12.69 -21.09
CA TRP A 218 -25.31 -13.07 -19.75
C TRP A 218 -26.36 -12.08 -19.22
N ILE A 219 -26.21 -10.79 -19.46
CA ILE A 219 -27.18 -9.77 -19.02
C ILE A 219 -28.45 -9.83 -19.86
N THR A 220 -28.36 -10.06 -21.17
CA THR A 220 -29.55 -10.19 -22.03
C THR A 220 -30.41 -11.41 -21.70
N GLY A 221 -29.81 -12.51 -21.22
CA GLY A 221 -30.55 -13.69 -20.78
C GLY A 221 -31.26 -13.52 -19.43
N LEU A 222 -30.88 -12.51 -18.63
CA LEU A 222 -31.45 -12.29 -17.30
C LEU A 222 -32.74 -11.45 -17.32
N PHE A 223 -33.04 -10.78 -18.45
CA PHE A 223 -34.18 -9.88 -18.60
C PHE A 223 -35.15 -10.29 -19.73
N SER A 224 -35.06 -11.53 -20.21
CA SER A 224 -36.06 -12.13 -21.12
C SER A 224 -36.78 -13.32 -20.50
#